data_AF-A0AAU0ZSB7-F1
#
_entry.id   AF-A0AAU0ZSB7-F1
#
_cell.length_a   1.000
_cell.length_b   1.000
_cell.length_c   1.000
_cell.angle_alpha   90.00
_cell.angle_beta   90.00
_cell.angle_gamma   90.00
#
_symmetry.space_group_name_H-M   'P 1'
#
loop_
_entity.id
_entity.type
_entity.pdbx_description
1 polymer ?
#
loop_
_entity_poly.entity_id
_entity_poly.type
_entity_poly.pdbx_seq_one_letter_code
_entity_poly.pdbx_strand_id
1 'polypeptide(L)' 'MYRLNVARILKAAEARGDRSAYAIAKRTGVNTSSAYRILTGQTQPDLNSALRLADAYGLDVSAFMDRVDEPQAVA' A
#
# COMPACT_ATOMS: atom_id res chain seq x y z
N MET A 1 8.93 -10.34 8.64
CA MET A 1 7.58 -9.76 8.38
C MET A 1 7.56 -9.12 6.98
N TYR A 2 6.38 -8.90 6.37
CA TYR A 2 6.26 -8.07 5.16
C TYR A 2 5.70 -6.69 5.51
N ARG A 3 6.21 -5.64 4.85
CA ARG A 3 5.73 -4.26 4.99
C ARG A 3 5.48 -3.60 3.65
N LEU A 4 4.43 -2.78 3.59
CA LEU A 4 4.11 -1.96 2.43
C LEU A 4 5.22 -0.93 2.17
N ASN A 5 5.72 -0.93 0.95
CA ASN A 5 6.51 0.16 0.39
C ASN A 5 5.57 1.21 -0.22
N VAL A 6 5.21 2.22 0.59
CA VAL A 6 4.27 3.28 0.18
C VAL A 6 4.77 4.01 -1.08
N ALA A 7 6.07 4.24 -1.22
CA ALA A 7 6.63 4.94 -2.37
C ALA A 7 6.36 4.20 -3.69
N ARG A 8 6.40 2.87 -3.70
CA ARG A 8 6.09 2.07 -4.90
C ARG A 8 4.61 2.17 -5.29
N ILE A 9 3.70 2.19 -4.32
CA ILE A 9 2.28 2.45 -4.59
C ILE A 9 2.06 3.86 -5.10
N LEU A 10 2.65 4.88 -4.46
CA LEU A 10 2.49 6.27 -4.90
C LEU A 10 3.00 6.48 -6.32
N LYS A 11 4.14 5.86 -6.68
CA LYS A 11 4.66 5.89 -8.04
C LYS A 11 3.69 5.28 -9.05
N ALA A 12 3.10 4.12 -8.73
CA ALA A 12 2.13 3.46 -9.61
C ALA A 12 0.79 4.22 -9.71
N ALA A 13 0.37 4.85 -8.61
CA ALA A 13 -0.80 5.70 -8.53
C ALA A 13 -0.63 6.97 -9.38
N GLU A 14 0.52 7.64 -9.24
CA GLU A 14 0.85 8.84 -10.01
C GLU A 14 0.90 8.55 -11.51
N ALA A 15 1.47 7.42 -11.93
CA ALA A 15 1.48 6.98 -13.32
C ALA A 15 0.07 6.76 -13.90
N ARG A 16 -0.94 6.57 -13.05
CA ARG A 16 -2.37 6.47 -13.43
C ARG A 16 -3.18 7.75 -13.16
N GLY A 17 -2.50 8.84 -12.77
CA GLY A 17 -3.13 10.14 -12.51
C GLY A 17 -3.71 10.31 -11.11
N ASP A 18 -3.51 9.36 -10.20
CA ASP A 18 -4.01 9.44 -8.83
C ASP A 18 -2.98 10.16 -7.95
N ARG A 19 -3.32 11.38 -7.49
CA ARG A 19 -2.43 12.25 -6.71
C ARG A 19 -2.88 12.48 -5.26
N SER A 20 -3.87 11.73 -4.80
CA SER A 20 -4.39 11.86 -3.44
C SER A 20 -4.85 10.51 -2.90
N ALA A 21 -4.84 10.37 -1.57
CA ALA A 21 -5.37 9.18 -0.90
C ALA A 21 -6.84 8.92 -1.27
N TYR A 22 -7.63 9.99 -1.49
CA TYR A 22 -9.00 9.88 -1.97
C TYR A 22 -9.09 9.30 -3.40
N ALA A 23 -8.25 9.74 -4.33
CA ALA A 23 -8.21 9.20 -5.69
C ALA A 23 -7.83 7.71 -5.68
N ILE A 24 -6.82 7.35 -4.88
CA ILE A 24 -6.38 5.97 -4.69
C ILE A 24 -7.50 5.12 -4.09
N ALA A 25 -8.17 5.59 -3.03
CA ALA A 25 -9.32 4.92 -2.43
C ALA A 25 -10.45 4.69 -3.44
N LYS A 26 -10.79 5.71 -4.24
CA LYS A 26 -11.83 5.64 -5.27
C LYS A 26 -11.50 4.61 -6.35
N ARG A 27 -10.25 4.54 -6.82
CA ARG A 27 -9.83 3.57 -7.85
C ARG A 27 -9.79 2.14 -7.31
N THR A 28 -9.27 1.98 -6.10
CA THR A 28 -8.92 0.66 -5.55
C THR A 28 -10.06 0.02 -4.76
N GLY A 29 -11.08 0.80 -4.37
CA GLY A 29 -12.15 0.33 -3.48
C GLY A 29 -11.69 0.12 -2.03
N VAL A 30 -10.46 0.53 -1.67
CA VAL A 30 -10.02 0.61 -0.28
C VAL A 30 -10.78 1.73 0.42
N ASN A 31 -11.24 1.50 1.65
CA ASN A 31 -11.91 2.53 2.44
C ASN A 31 -11.03 3.79 2.54
N THR A 32 -11.59 4.97 2.32
CA THR A 32 -10.86 6.23 2.34
C THR A 32 -10.02 6.41 3.60
N SER A 33 -10.58 6.16 4.79
CA SER A 33 -9.84 6.27 6.05
C SER A 33 -8.67 5.29 6.15
N SER A 34 -8.82 4.07 5.61
CA SER A 34 -7.73 3.11 5.51
C SER A 34 -6.67 3.56 4.53
N ALA A 35 -7.05 4.07 3.35
CA ALA A 35 -6.11 4.60 2.37
C ALA A 35 -5.25 5.73 2.96
N TYR A 36 -5.84 6.67 3.69
CA TYR A 36 -5.07 7.71 4.39
C TYR A 36 -4.08 7.13 5.39
N ARG A 37 -4.53 6.23 6.28
CA ARG A 37 -3.65 5.61 7.30
C ARG A 37 -2.54 4.77 6.68
N ILE A 38 -2.83 4.06 5.60
CA ILE A 38 -1.87 3.22 4.87
C ILE A 38 -0.81 4.11 4.19
N LEU A 39 -1.24 5.12 3.43
CA LEU A 39 -0.34 5.97 2.64
C LEU A 39 0.47 6.95 3.48
N THR A 40 0.07 7.18 4.73
CA THR A 40 0.85 7.94 5.72
C THR A 40 1.70 7.05 6.62
N GLY A 41 1.67 5.72 6.41
CA GLY A 41 2.43 4.76 7.19
C GLY A 41 1.91 4.49 8.62
N GLN A 42 0.74 5.04 8.98
CA GLN A 42 0.12 4.82 10.29
C GLN A 42 -0.36 3.37 10.49
N THR A 43 -0.69 2.65 9.40
CA THR A 43 -1.07 1.23 9.46
C THR A 43 -0.53 0.47 8.26
N GLN A 44 -0.35 -0.83 8.44
CA GLN A 44 -0.19 -1.76 7.31
C GLN A 44 -1.56 -2.09 6.71
N PRO A 45 -1.65 -2.31 5.38
CA PRO A 45 -2.85 -2.86 4.78
C PRO A 45 -3.05 -4.31 5.23
N ASP A 46 -4.31 -4.72 5.39
CA ASP A 46 -4.64 -6.14 5.38
C ASP A 46 -4.43 -6.74 3.97
N LEU A 47 -4.49 -8.07 3.89
CA LEU A 47 -4.27 -8.78 2.63
C LEU A 47 -5.25 -8.34 1.53
N ASN A 48 -6.53 -8.14 1.86
CA ASN A 48 -7.53 -7.71 0.87
C ASN A 48 -7.25 -6.31 0.33
N SER A 49 -6.84 -5.39 1.19
CA SER A 49 -6.47 -4.02 0.81
C SER A 49 -5.19 -4.01 -0.04
N ALA A 50 -4.21 -4.85 0.30
CA ALA A 50 -3.02 -5.03 -0.52
C ALA A 50 -3.37 -5.58 -1.91
N LEU A 51 -4.18 -6.63 -2.00
CA LEU A 51 -4.60 -7.21 -3.29
C LEU A 51 -5.41 -6.22 -4.14
N ARG A 52 -6.26 -5.40 -3.52
CA ARG A 52 -6.98 -4.32 -4.22
C ARG A 52 -6.06 -3.24 -4.80
N LEU A 53 -5.02 -2.86 -4.07
CA LEU A 53 -3.99 -1.95 -4.58
C LEU A 53 -3.25 -2.57 -5.76
N ALA A 54 -2.89 -3.86 -5.65
CA ALA A 54 -2.20 -4.61 -6.68
C ALA A 54 -3.01 -4.65 -7.98
N ASP A 55 -4.26 -5.11 -7.89
CA ASP A 55 -5.19 -5.26 -9.03
C ASP A 55 -5.45 -3.91 -9.72
N ALA A 56 -5.81 -2.87 -8.95
CA ALA A 56 -6.13 -1.55 -9.48
C ALA A 56 -4.95 -0.88 -10.21
N TYR A 57 -3.71 -1.25 -9.87
CA TYR A 57 -2.50 -0.74 -10.50
C TYR A 57 -1.78 -1.76 -11.40
N GLY A 58 -2.36 -2.93 -11.65
CA GLY A 58 -1.75 -3.98 -12.48
C GLY A 58 -0.37 -4.39 -11.98
N LEU A 59 -0.21 -4.49 -10.66
CA LEU A 59 1.01 -4.91 -9.99
C LEU A 59 0.81 -6.30 -9.37
N ASP A 60 1.89 -7.05 -9.22
CA ASP A 60 1.93 -8.16 -8.26
C ASP A 60 2.06 -7.60 -6.83
N VAL A 61 1.44 -8.25 -5.85
CA VAL A 61 1.53 -7.82 -4.44
C VAL A 61 2.98 -7.78 -3.93
N SER A 62 3.83 -8.69 -4.40
CA SER A 62 5.26 -8.72 -4.06
C SER A 62 6.03 -7.51 -4.61
N ALA A 63 5.52 -6.82 -5.63
CA ALA A 63 6.17 -5.65 -6.20
C ALA A 63 6.23 -4.46 -5.23
N PHE A 64 5.31 -4.39 -4.26
CA PHE A 64 5.23 -3.28 -3.30
C PHE A 64 5.26 -3.71 -1.83
N MET A 65 5.51 -4.99 -1.53
CA MET A 65 5.68 -5.49 -0.17
C MET A 65 7.14 -5.89 0.05
N ASP A 66 7.85 -5.16 0.90
CA ASP A 66 9.23 -5.46 1.25
C ASP A 66 9.27 -6.50 2.39
N ARG A 67 10.14 -7.51 2.25
CA ARG A 67 10.50 -8.38 3.37
C ARG A 67 11.36 -7.56 4.32
N VAL A 68 10.88 -7.39 5.55
CA VAL A 68 11.63 -6.79 6.64
C VAL A 68 12.04 -7.87 7.62
N ASP A 69 13.32 -7.87 7.96
CA ASP A 69 13.82 -8.67 9.07
C ASP A 69 13.20 -8.12 10.36
N GLU A 70 12.81 -9.02 11.26
CA GLU A 70 12.44 -8.57 12.60
C GLU A 70 13.69 -7.97 13.25
N PRO A 71 13.58 -6.82 13.95
CA PRO A 71 14.61 -6.48 14.90
C PRO A 71 14.77 -7.69 15.82
N GLN A 72 15.97 -8.26 15.88
CA GLN A 72 16.29 -9.23 16.91
C GLN A 72 15.83 -8.60 18.23
N ALA A 73 14.90 -9.26 18.90
CA ALA A 73 14.54 -8.87 20.25
C ALA A 73 15.85 -8.90 21.04
N VAL A 74 16.34 -7.71 21.41
CA VAL A 74 17.43 -7.61 22.38
C VAL A 74 16.88 -8.22 23.67
N ALA A 75 17.47 -9.36 24.04
CA ALA A 75 17.14 -10.11 25.24
C ALA A 75 17.51 -9.32 26.50
#